data_AF-A0A6C7D682-F1
#
_entry.id   AF-A0A6C7D682-F1
#
_cell.length_a   1.000
_cell.length_b   1.000
_cell.length_c   1.000
_cell.angle_alpha   90.00
_cell.angle_beta   90.00
_cell.angle_gamma   90.00
#
_symmetry.space_group_name_H-M   'P 1'
#
loop_
_entity.id
_entity.type
_entity.pdbx_description
1 polymer ?
#
loop_
_entity_poly.entity_id
_entity_poly.type
_entity_poly.pdbx_seq_one_letter_code
_entity_poly.pdbx_strand_id
1 'polypeptide(L)'
;MEYQLTLNWPDFLERHWQKRPVVLKRGFTNFIDPLSPDELAGLAMENEIDSRLVSHQDGKWQVSHGPFESYDHLGESNWSLLVQAVNHWHEPTAALMRPFRALPDWRIDDLMISFSVPGGGVGPHLDQYDVFIIQGTGRRRWRVGEKLQMRQHCPHPDLLQVDPFEAIIDEELEPGDILYIPPGFPHEGYALENAMNYSVGFRAPNSRELISGFADYVLQRELGNTYYSDPDMPSRKHPADILPQEMDKLRNMMLDLINQPAHFQQWLGEFISQSRHELDIAPPEPPYQPDEIYDALKQGEALVRLGGLRVLRIGDEVYANGEKIDSPHRPALEALASHIVLTAENFGDALEDPSFLAMLAALVNSGYWFFEG
;
A
#
# COMPACT_ATOMS: atom_id res chain seq x y z
N MET A 1 -2.85 20.52 3.97
CA MET A 1 -4.30 20.56 4.31
C MET A 1 -4.64 19.31 5.12
N GLU A 2 -5.58 19.37 6.07
CA GLU A 2 -5.99 18.21 6.87
C GLU A 2 -7.42 17.80 6.48
N TYR A 3 -7.64 16.50 6.28
CA TYR A 3 -8.92 15.93 5.89
C TYR A 3 -9.59 15.26 7.08
N GLN A 4 -10.92 15.37 7.20
CA GLN A 4 -11.68 14.77 8.30
C GLN A 4 -12.82 13.90 7.75
N LEU A 5 -12.83 12.62 8.13
CA LEU A 5 -13.88 11.68 7.77
C LEU A 5 -15.08 11.81 8.71
N THR A 6 -16.29 11.82 8.15
CA THR A 6 -17.56 11.79 8.91
C THR A 6 -18.06 10.36 9.18
N LEU A 7 -17.18 9.36 9.08
CA LEU A 7 -17.51 7.94 9.18
C LEU A 7 -17.63 7.47 10.64
N ASN A 8 -18.67 6.69 10.94
CA ASN A 8 -18.76 5.94 12.20
C ASN A 8 -17.94 4.64 12.08
N TRP A 9 -16.69 4.69 12.55
CA TRP A 9 -15.75 3.57 12.46
C TRP A 9 -16.25 2.27 13.14
N PRO A 10 -16.76 2.28 14.38
CA PRO A 10 -17.31 1.07 15.00
C PRO A 10 -18.38 0.36 14.14
N ASP A 11 -19.36 1.10 13.63
CA ASP A 11 -20.43 0.55 12.78
C ASP A 11 -19.88 0.02 11.45
N PHE A 12 -18.96 0.77 10.83
CA PHE A 12 -18.30 0.38 9.59
C PHE A 12 -17.51 -0.93 9.74
N LEU A 13 -16.70 -1.07 10.79
CA LEU A 13 -15.91 -2.27 11.05
C LEU A 13 -16.81 -3.48 11.36
N GLU A 14 -17.90 -3.26 12.10
CA GLU A 14 -18.85 -4.31 12.45
C GLU A 14 -19.61 -4.82 11.22
N ARG A 15 -20.04 -3.94 10.31
CA ARG A 15 -21.02 -4.29 9.27
C ARG A 15 -20.46 -4.38 7.85
N HIS A 16 -19.38 -3.63 7.56
CA HIS A 16 -18.93 -3.42 6.18
C HIS A 16 -17.53 -3.95 5.92
N TRP A 17 -16.54 -3.63 6.76
CA TRP A 17 -15.15 -4.02 6.55
C TRP A 17 -15.02 -5.53 6.30
N GLN A 18 -14.45 -5.90 5.15
CA GLN A 18 -14.26 -7.26 4.65
C GLN A 18 -15.56 -8.07 4.45
N LYS A 19 -16.72 -7.40 4.39
CA LYS A 19 -18.05 -8.04 4.38
C LYS A 19 -18.93 -7.57 3.23
N ARG A 20 -19.23 -6.26 3.15
CA ARG A 20 -20.23 -5.72 2.23
C ARG A 20 -19.86 -4.31 1.75
N PRO A 21 -20.00 -4.02 0.43
CA PRO A 21 -19.76 -2.68 -0.09
C PRO A 21 -20.80 -1.68 0.42
N VAL A 22 -20.43 -0.40 0.45
CA VAL A 22 -21.31 0.69 0.89
C VAL A 22 -20.89 2.02 0.29
N VAL A 23 -21.88 2.85 -0.04
CA VAL A 23 -21.68 4.27 -0.37
C VAL A 23 -21.82 5.09 0.90
N LEU A 24 -20.75 5.76 1.28
CA LEU A 24 -20.66 6.69 2.40
C LEU A 24 -20.87 8.12 1.84
N LYS A 25 -22.14 8.56 1.84
CA LYS A 25 -22.50 9.89 1.35
C LYS A 25 -21.85 10.99 2.18
N ARG A 26 -21.17 11.94 1.51
CA ARG A 26 -20.42 13.05 2.11
C ARG A 26 -19.44 12.60 3.18
N GLY A 27 -18.73 11.48 2.93
CA GLY A 27 -17.68 10.98 3.81
C GLY A 27 -16.61 12.03 4.13
N PHE A 28 -16.34 12.93 3.17
CA PHE A 28 -15.70 14.21 3.39
C PHE A 28 -16.67 15.36 3.10
N THR A 29 -16.84 16.27 4.05
CA THR A 29 -17.68 17.47 3.85
C THR A 29 -16.89 18.57 3.14
N ASN A 30 -17.49 19.22 2.14
CA ASN A 30 -16.83 20.28 1.35
C ASN A 30 -15.46 19.82 0.82
N PHE A 31 -15.43 18.64 0.21
CA PHE A 31 -14.19 18.03 -0.28
C PHE A 31 -13.48 18.96 -1.28
N ILE A 32 -12.18 19.17 -1.04
CA ILE A 32 -11.29 19.91 -1.92
C ILE A 32 -10.26 18.91 -2.42
N ASP A 33 -10.19 18.75 -3.74
CA ASP A 33 -9.19 17.93 -4.41
C ASP A 33 -7.78 18.35 -3.96
N PRO A 34 -6.92 17.43 -3.50
CA PRO A 34 -5.55 17.75 -3.11
C PRO A 34 -4.67 18.12 -4.30
N LEU A 35 -5.08 17.76 -5.52
CA LEU A 35 -4.30 17.85 -6.75
C LEU A 35 -5.25 18.04 -7.94
N SER A 36 -4.85 18.89 -8.89
CA SER A 36 -5.58 19.14 -10.14
C SER A 36 -5.34 18.06 -11.20
N PRO A 37 -6.21 17.95 -12.22
CA PRO A 37 -5.97 17.07 -13.37
C PRO A 37 -4.67 17.38 -14.11
N ASP A 38 -4.27 18.65 -14.20
CA ASP A 38 -3.04 19.07 -14.89
C ASP A 38 -1.79 18.62 -14.14
N GLU A 39 -1.79 18.73 -12.80
CA GLU A 39 -0.73 18.19 -11.95
C GLU A 39 -0.68 16.66 -12.04
N LEU A 40 -1.83 15.97 -12.10
CA LEU A 40 -1.87 14.50 -12.29
C LEU A 40 -1.23 14.10 -13.62
N ALA A 41 -1.55 14.83 -14.70
CA ALA A 41 -0.99 14.60 -16.01
C ALA A 41 0.52 14.85 -15.99
N GLY A 42 0.99 15.94 -15.37
CA GLY A 42 2.42 16.23 -15.20
C GLY A 42 3.16 15.10 -14.48
N LEU A 43 2.63 14.58 -13.38
CA LEU A 43 3.21 13.44 -12.68
C LEU A 43 3.31 12.19 -13.58
N ALA A 44 2.30 11.93 -14.40
CA ALA A 44 2.31 10.79 -15.33
C ALA A 44 3.31 10.94 -16.50
N MET A 45 4.00 12.08 -16.62
CA MET A 45 5.09 12.28 -17.57
C MET A 45 6.46 11.91 -16.99
N GLU A 46 6.58 11.74 -15.67
CA GLU A 46 7.84 11.37 -14.99
C GLU A 46 8.12 9.87 -15.14
N ASN A 47 9.40 9.49 -15.25
CA ASN A 47 9.79 8.11 -15.61
C ASN A 47 9.59 7.12 -14.46
N GLU A 48 9.71 7.61 -13.23
CA GLU A 48 9.68 6.87 -11.97
C GLU A 48 8.23 6.53 -11.56
N ILE A 49 7.24 7.13 -12.22
CA ILE A 49 5.83 7.06 -11.83
C ILE A 49 5.08 6.04 -12.70
N ASP A 50 4.61 4.96 -12.07
CA ASP A 50 3.73 3.98 -12.73
C ASP A 50 2.37 4.63 -13.04
N SER A 51 2.13 4.84 -14.33
CA SER A 51 0.89 5.37 -14.85
C SER A 51 0.43 4.61 -16.08
N ARG A 52 -0.87 4.64 -16.33
CA ARG A 52 -1.46 4.05 -17.53
C ARG A 52 -2.68 4.82 -18.00
N LEU A 53 -2.88 4.80 -19.31
CA LEU A 53 -4.05 5.32 -19.97
C LEU A 53 -4.88 4.15 -20.49
N VAL A 54 -6.15 4.14 -20.12
CA VAL A 54 -7.13 3.14 -20.57
C VAL A 54 -8.18 3.84 -21.40
N SER A 55 -8.38 3.40 -22.64
CA SER A 55 -9.41 3.92 -23.52
C SER A 55 -10.26 2.79 -24.11
N HIS A 56 -11.48 3.13 -24.50
CA HIS A 56 -12.35 2.18 -25.20
C HIS A 56 -13.08 2.86 -26.36
N GLN A 57 -13.07 2.22 -27.53
CA GLN A 57 -13.75 2.70 -28.72
C GLN A 57 -14.32 1.52 -29.51
N ASP A 58 -15.60 1.62 -29.90
CA ASP A 58 -16.30 0.58 -30.68
C ASP A 58 -16.15 -0.84 -30.12
N GLY A 59 -16.19 -0.98 -28.78
CA GLY A 59 -16.05 -2.25 -28.07
C GLY A 59 -14.63 -2.79 -27.96
N LYS A 60 -13.61 -2.03 -28.40
CA LYS A 60 -12.20 -2.38 -28.26
C LYS A 60 -11.55 -1.57 -27.15
N TRP A 61 -10.80 -2.24 -26.29
CA TRP A 61 -10.04 -1.64 -25.21
C TRP A 61 -8.58 -1.47 -25.61
N GLN A 62 -7.99 -0.33 -25.26
CA GLN A 62 -6.57 -0.07 -25.42
C GLN A 62 -5.99 0.37 -24.08
N VAL A 63 -4.83 -0.19 -23.74
CA VAL A 63 -4.01 0.26 -22.61
C VAL A 63 -2.70 0.80 -23.16
N SER A 64 -2.21 1.89 -22.59
CA SER A 64 -0.87 2.43 -22.83
C SER A 64 -0.23 2.76 -21.49
N HIS A 65 1.01 2.36 -21.30
CA HIS A 65 1.76 2.63 -20.08
C HIS A 65 2.57 3.91 -20.25
N GLY A 66 2.71 4.65 -19.15
CA GLY A 66 3.56 5.83 -19.09
C GLY A 66 5.06 5.48 -19.10
N PRO A 67 5.92 6.51 -19.07
CA PRO A 67 5.54 7.93 -19.07
C PRO A 67 4.95 8.40 -20.40
N PHE A 68 4.23 9.51 -20.38
CA PHE A 68 3.62 10.11 -21.59
C PHE A 68 4.32 11.41 -21.99
N GLU A 69 4.64 11.58 -23.28
CA GLU A 69 5.23 12.83 -23.79
C GLU A 69 4.18 13.89 -24.15
N SER A 70 2.96 13.48 -24.54
CA SER A 70 1.88 14.38 -24.95
C SER A 70 0.51 13.72 -24.80
N TYR A 71 -0.51 14.54 -24.54
CA TYR A 71 -1.92 14.16 -24.44
C TYR A 71 -2.78 14.67 -25.62
N ASP A 72 -2.18 15.36 -26.61
CA ASP A 72 -2.89 16.08 -27.69
C ASP A 72 -3.72 15.16 -28.61
N HIS A 73 -3.39 13.88 -28.64
CA HIS A 73 -4.04 12.88 -29.47
C HIS A 73 -5.30 12.28 -28.83
N LEU A 74 -5.58 12.61 -27.56
CA LEU A 74 -6.74 12.12 -26.83
C LEU A 74 -8.00 12.89 -27.22
N GLY A 75 -9.12 12.16 -27.29
CA GLY A 75 -10.43 12.75 -27.56
C GLY A 75 -11.10 13.33 -26.32
N GLU A 76 -12.34 13.80 -26.47
CA GLU A 76 -13.14 14.37 -25.39
C GLU A 76 -13.92 13.32 -24.55
N SER A 77 -13.80 12.02 -24.89
CA SER A 77 -14.57 10.96 -24.24
C SER A 77 -13.85 9.61 -24.21
N ASN A 78 -14.36 8.71 -23.36
CA ASN A 78 -14.05 7.28 -23.32
C ASN A 78 -12.60 6.89 -22.98
N TRP A 79 -11.87 7.74 -22.25
CA TRP A 79 -10.55 7.40 -21.72
C TRP A 79 -10.37 7.83 -20.25
N SER A 80 -9.43 7.19 -19.58
CA SER A 80 -9.04 7.47 -18.20
C SER A 80 -7.53 7.33 -18.02
N LEU A 81 -6.93 8.32 -17.36
CA LEU A 81 -5.56 8.26 -16.86
C LEU A 81 -5.58 7.75 -15.41
N LEU A 82 -4.74 6.78 -15.10
CA LEU A 82 -4.56 6.21 -13.77
C LEU A 82 -3.09 6.34 -13.37
N VAL A 83 -2.83 6.86 -12.18
CA VAL A 83 -1.47 7.06 -11.64
C VAL A 83 -1.40 6.38 -10.27
N GLN A 84 -0.48 5.45 -10.12
CA GLN A 84 -0.29 4.69 -8.88
C GLN A 84 0.46 5.52 -7.83
N ALA A 85 0.27 5.18 -6.56
CA ALA A 85 1.07 5.69 -5.44
C ALA A 85 1.32 7.21 -5.43
N VAL A 86 0.33 8.04 -5.78
CA VAL A 86 0.52 9.50 -5.89
C VAL A 86 0.91 10.11 -4.54
N ASN A 87 0.56 9.45 -3.43
CA ASN A 87 0.99 9.82 -2.08
C ASN A 87 2.51 9.68 -1.84
N HIS A 88 3.28 9.09 -2.75
CA HIS A 88 4.74 9.03 -2.69
C HIS A 88 5.36 10.33 -3.23
N TRP A 89 4.73 10.92 -4.24
CA TRP A 89 5.27 12.02 -5.03
C TRP A 89 4.62 13.38 -4.72
N HIS A 90 3.51 13.37 -3.99
CA HIS A 90 2.71 14.57 -3.73
C HIS A 90 2.19 14.63 -2.29
N GLU A 91 2.77 15.51 -1.47
CA GLU A 91 2.46 15.58 -0.04
C GLU A 91 0.98 15.90 0.28
N PRO A 92 0.30 16.81 -0.44
CA PRO A 92 -1.13 17.06 -0.21
C PRO A 92 -2.02 15.82 -0.43
N THR A 93 -1.66 14.92 -1.36
CA THR A 93 -2.44 13.69 -1.56
C THR A 93 -2.16 12.68 -0.46
N ALA A 94 -0.92 12.62 0.08
CA ALA A 94 -0.61 11.81 1.25
C ALA A 94 -1.44 12.18 2.49
N ALA A 95 -1.89 13.44 2.60
CA ALA A 95 -2.80 13.85 3.68
C ALA A 95 -4.17 13.15 3.63
N LEU A 96 -4.65 12.70 2.46
CA LEU A 96 -5.89 11.92 2.32
C LEU A 96 -5.81 10.54 2.98
N MET A 97 -4.60 10.02 3.21
CA MET A 97 -4.38 8.70 3.80
C MET A 97 -4.60 8.70 5.31
N ARG A 98 -4.31 9.83 5.98
CA ARG A 98 -4.28 9.96 7.45
C ARG A 98 -5.62 9.60 8.12
N PRO A 99 -6.81 9.99 7.59
CA PRO A 99 -8.09 9.64 8.20
C PRO A 99 -8.37 8.13 8.24
N PHE A 100 -7.74 7.34 7.37
CA PHE A 100 -7.92 5.88 7.30
C PHE A 100 -7.07 5.11 8.33
N ARG A 101 -6.24 5.80 9.14
CA ARG A 101 -5.44 5.17 10.22
C ARG A 101 -6.26 4.65 11.40
N ALA A 102 -7.60 4.72 11.33
CA ALA A 102 -8.47 3.86 12.13
C ALA A 102 -8.35 2.37 11.75
N LEU A 103 -7.85 2.08 10.54
CA LEU A 103 -7.43 0.76 10.08
C LEU A 103 -5.90 0.62 10.23
N PRO A 104 -5.38 -0.61 10.39
CA PRO A 104 -3.95 -0.80 10.64
C PRO A 104 -3.07 -0.38 9.46
N ASP A 105 -2.00 0.40 9.74
CA ASP A 105 -1.04 0.88 8.73
C ASP A 105 -0.44 -0.26 7.87
N TRP A 106 -0.24 -1.45 8.46
CA TRP A 106 0.31 -2.59 7.72
C TRP A 106 -0.63 -3.11 6.61
N ARG A 107 -1.94 -2.84 6.71
CA ARG A 107 -2.96 -3.24 5.73
C ARG A 107 -3.18 -2.21 4.64
N ILE A 108 -2.94 -0.93 4.91
CA ILE A 108 -3.04 0.13 3.90
C ILE A 108 -1.91 -0.07 2.88
N ASP A 109 -2.16 0.15 1.58
CA ASP A 109 -1.14 0.08 0.53
C ASP A 109 -0.70 1.49 0.14
N ASP A 110 -1.47 2.16 -0.72
CA ASP A 110 -1.18 3.47 -1.30
C ASP A 110 -2.45 4.22 -1.76
N LEU A 111 -2.24 5.34 -2.46
CA LEU A 111 -3.28 6.16 -3.06
C LEU A 111 -3.11 6.23 -4.59
N MET A 112 -3.90 5.46 -5.32
CA MET A 112 -4.01 5.59 -6.78
C MET A 112 -5.02 6.69 -7.11
N ILE A 113 -4.71 7.53 -8.10
CA ILE A 113 -5.62 8.59 -8.57
C ILE A 113 -5.96 8.35 -10.03
N SER A 114 -7.25 8.50 -10.36
CA SER A 114 -7.69 8.48 -11.76
C SER A 114 -8.38 9.77 -12.16
N PHE A 115 -8.04 10.25 -13.36
CA PHE A 115 -8.78 11.26 -14.08
C PHE A 115 -9.52 10.60 -15.25
N SER A 116 -10.80 10.92 -15.42
CA SER A 116 -11.61 10.38 -16.51
C SER A 116 -12.43 11.48 -17.18
N VAL A 117 -12.43 11.49 -18.50
CA VAL A 117 -13.41 12.23 -19.31
C VAL A 117 -14.73 11.45 -19.40
N PRO A 118 -15.85 12.04 -19.83
CA PRO A 118 -17.13 11.33 -19.93
C PRO A 118 -17.04 9.99 -20.68
N GLY A 119 -17.65 8.95 -20.10
CA GLY A 119 -17.55 7.55 -20.54
C GLY A 119 -16.26 6.86 -20.12
N GLY A 120 -15.21 7.59 -19.74
CA GLY A 120 -13.92 7.07 -19.33
C GLY A 120 -13.97 6.21 -18.06
N GLY A 121 -13.28 5.07 -18.10
CA GLY A 121 -13.18 4.10 -17.01
C GLY A 121 -12.35 2.89 -17.42
N VAL A 122 -12.28 1.88 -16.54
CA VAL A 122 -11.49 0.65 -16.76
C VAL A 122 -12.34 -0.58 -17.06
N GLY A 123 -13.66 -0.40 -17.10
CA GLY A 123 -14.64 -1.47 -17.29
C GLY A 123 -14.90 -2.31 -16.03
N PRO A 124 -15.74 -3.35 -16.14
CA PRO A 124 -16.12 -4.21 -15.03
C PRO A 124 -14.96 -5.12 -14.62
N HIS A 125 -14.54 -5.08 -13.35
CA HIS A 125 -13.39 -5.85 -12.86
C HIS A 125 -13.56 -6.28 -11.40
N LEU A 126 -12.56 -7.01 -10.89
CA LEU A 126 -12.50 -7.53 -9.53
C LEU A 126 -11.12 -7.23 -8.94
N ASP A 127 -11.11 -6.79 -7.68
CA ASP A 127 -9.89 -6.63 -6.91
C ASP A 127 -9.76 -7.71 -5.83
N GLN A 128 -8.51 -8.03 -5.49
CA GLN A 128 -8.16 -8.95 -4.39
C GLN A 128 -7.89 -8.21 -3.07
N TYR A 129 -8.17 -6.91 -3.03
CA TYR A 129 -7.94 -6.03 -1.89
C TYR A 129 -9.18 -5.19 -1.58
N ASP A 130 -9.22 -4.64 -0.36
CA ASP A 130 -10.18 -3.61 0.00
C ASP A 130 -9.81 -2.30 -0.69
N VAL A 131 -10.80 -1.49 -1.05
CA VAL A 131 -10.58 -0.14 -1.56
C VAL A 131 -11.65 0.82 -1.05
N PHE A 132 -11.24 2.06 -0.75
CA PHE A 132 -12.16 3.19 -0.66
C PHE A 132 -11.92 4.11 -1.86
N ILE A 133 -12.96 4.32 -2.65
CA ILE A 133 -12.94 5.19 -3.82
C ILE A 133 -13.60 6.51 -3.43
N ILE A 134 -12.80 7.56 -3.27
CA ILE A 134 -13.27 8.90 -2.91
C ILE A 134 -13.56 9.67 -4.19
N GLN A 135 -14.76 10.23 -4.30
CA GLN A 135 -15.14 11.07 -5.41
C GLN A 135 -14.61 12.50 -5.20
N GLY A 136 -13.79 12.97 -6.14
CA GLY A 136 -13.33 14.35 -6.24
C GLY A 136 -14.25 15.20 -7.09
N THR A 137 -13.68 16.21 -7.75
CA THR A 137 -14.36 17.01 -8.78
C THR A 137 -15.05 16.14 -9.83
N GLY A 138 -16.16 16.66 -10.37
CA GLY A 138 -17.02 15.95 -11.34
C GLY A 138 -17.90 14.89 -10.69
N ARG A 139 -18.46 14.02 -11.54
CA ARG A 139 -19.35 12.92 -11.13
C ARG A 139 -19.06 11.65 -11.90
N ARG A 140 -19.14 10.51 -11.20
CA ARG A 140 -19.08 9.18 -11.79
C ARG A 140 -20.28 8.34 -11.37
N ARG A 141 -20.73 7.49 -12.27
CA ARG A 141 -21.67 6.42 -11.94
C ARG A 141 -20.89 5.18 -11.58
N TRP A 142 -21.13 4.66 -10.40
CA TRP A 142 -20.49 3.48 -9.86
C TRP A 142 -21.50 2.36 -9.67
N ARG A 143 -21.12 1.18 -10.16
CA ARG A 143 -21.90 -0.05 -10.07
C ARG A 143 -21.08 -1.10 -9.32
N VAL A 144 -21.69 -1.78 -8.35
CA VAL A 144 -21.09 -2.91 -7.63
C VAL A 144 -22.08 -4.07 -7.63
N GLY A 145 -21.65 -5.24 -8.08
CA GLY A 145 -22.44 -6.48 -8.08
C GLY A 145 -22.19 -7.34 -6.83
N GLU A 146 -22.91 -8.44 -6.72
CA GLU A 146 -22.72 -9.40 -5.62
C GLU A 146 -21.42 -10.22 -5.80
N LYS A 147 -20.82 -10.63 -4.67
CA LYS A 147 -19.61 -11.46 -4.66
C LYS A 147 -19.93 -12.89 -5.12
N LEU A 148 -19.75 -13.12 -6.41
CA LEU A 148 -19.97 -14.41 -7.08
C LEU A 148 -18.69 -14.87 -7.80
N GLN A 149 -18.58 -16.16 -8.04
CA GLN A 149 -17.54 -16.67 -8.92
C GLN A 149 -17.83 -16.20 -10.34
N MET A 150 -16.95 -15.35 -10.87
CA MET A 150 -17.09 -14.79 -12.22
C MET A 150 -15.96 -15.26 -13.11
N ARG A 151 -16.26 -15.40 -14.40
CA ARG A 151 -15.23 -15.62 -15.41
C ARG A 151 -14.51 -14.30 -15.66
N GLN A 152 -13.20 -14.30 -15.48
CA GLN A 152 -12.35 -13.21 -15.92
C GLN A 152 -11.96 -13.40 -17.38
N HIS A 153 -11.82 -12.29 -18.10
CA HIS A 153 -11.34 -12.24 -19.47
C HIS A 153 -10.43 -11.01 -19.65
N CYS A 154 -9.58 -11.05 -20.67
CA CYS A 154 -8.64 -9.98 -20.96
C CYS A 154 -9.03 -9.33 -22.29
N PRO A 155 -9.81 -8.23 -22.32
CA PRO A 155 -10.06 -7.50 -23.55
C PRO A 155 -8.79 -6.86 -24.13
N HIS A 156 -7.76 -6.68 -23.28
CA HIS A 156 -6.40 -6.30 -23.63
C HIS A 156 -5.45 -7.13 -22.73
N PRO A 157 -4.23 -7.51 -23.18
CA PRO A 157 -3.28 -8.28 -22.35
C PRO A 157 -3.05 -7.68 -20.95
N ASP A 158 -3.00 -6.35 -20.85
CA ASP A 158 -2.77 -5.60 -19.62
C ASP A 158 -4.05 -5.08 -18.94
N LEU A 159 -5.23 -5.59 -19.33
CA LEU A 159 -6.52 -5.23 -18.73
C LEU A 159 -7.32 -6.47 -18.39
N LEU A 160 -7.61 -6.68 -17.12
CA LEU A 160 -8.40 -7.80 -16.64
C LEU A 160 -9.83 -7.32 -16.31
N GLN A 161 -10.81 -7.95 -16.94
CA GLN A 161 -12.23 -7.63 -16.74
C GLN A 161 -13.04 -8.89 -16.40
N VAL A 162 -14.28 -8.69 -15.97
CA VAL A 162 -15.29 -9.73 -15.79
C VAL A 162 -16.48 -9.49 -16.71
N ASP A 163 -17.30 -10.52 -16.89
CA ASP A 163 -18.56 -10.37 -17.61
C ASP A 163 -19.48 -9.33 -16.93
N PRO A 164 -20.41 -8.69 -17.66
CA PRO A 164 -21.38 -7.76 -17.06
C PRO A 164 -22.18 -8.40 -15.93
N PHE A 165 -22.47 -7.62 -14.89
CA PHE A 165 -23.16 -8.08 -13.68
C PHE A 165 -24.42 -7.27 -13.38
N GLU A 166 -25.33 -7.88 -12.62
CA GLU A 166 -26.43 -7.18 -11.96
C GLU A 166 -25.91 -6.46 -10.72
N ALA A 167 -26.24 -5.17 -10.59
CA ALA A 167 -25.67 -4.31 -9.57
C ALA A 167 -26.54 -4.30 -8.31
N ILE A 168 -25.91 -4.54 -7.15
CA ILE A 168 -26.50 -4.35 -5.83
C ILE A 168 -26.32 -2.91 -5.31
N ILE A 169 -25.40 -2.16 -5.92
CA ILE A 169 -25.23 -0.70 -5.78
C ILE A 169 -25.11 -0.13 -7.19
N ASP A 170 -25.90 0.88 -7.52
CA ASP A 170 -25.83 1.62 -8.79
C ASP A 170 -26.13 3.08 -8.49
N GLU A 171 -25.09 3.88 -8.26
CA GLU A 171 -25.19 5.22 -7.68
C GLU A 171 -24.31 6.22 -8.44
N GLU A 172 -24.78 7.47 -8.51
CA GLU A 172 -23.95 8.61 -8.90
C GLU A 172 -23.27 9.18 -7.65
N LEU A 173 -21.95 9.27 -7.69
CA LEU A 173 -21.17 9.86 -6.61
C LEU A 173 -20.92 11.35 -6.86
N GLU A 174 -21.08 12.13 -5.80
CA GLU A 174 -20.79 13.56 -5.75
C GLU A 174 -19.48 13.83 -4.99
N PRO A 175 -18.82 14.99 -5.18
CA PRO A 175 -17.59 15.33 -4.47
C PRO A 175 -17.69 15.13 -2.95
N GLY A 176 -16.79 14.31 -2.40
CA GLY A 176 -16.74 13.93 -0.99
C GLY A 176 -17.49 12.64 -0.63
N ASP A 177 -18.26 12.06 -1.56
CA ASP A 177 -18.78 10.70 -1.40
C ASP A 177 -17.64 9.67 -1.45
N ILE A 178 -17.80 8.56 -0.73
CA ILE A 178 -16.82 7.46 -0.71
C ILE A 178 -17.53 6.13 -0.97
N LEU A 179 -17.07 5.36 -1.94
CA LEU A 179 -17.49 3.99 -2.16
C LEU A 179 -16.47 3.02 -1.57
N TYR A 180 -16.87 2.26 -0.57
CA TYR A 180 -16.06 1.15 -0.03
C TYR A 180 -16.42 -0.16 -0.73
N ILE A 181 -15.42 -0.92 -1.16
CA ILE A 181 -15.57 -2.22 -1.83
C ILE A 181 -14.64 -3.26 -1.18
N PRO A 182 -15.16 -4.36 -0.60
CA PRO A 182 -14.35 -5.49 -0.16
C PRO A 182 -13.80 -6.31 -1.33
N PRO A 183 -12.76 -7.15 -1.10
CA PRO A 183 -12.23 -8.05 -2.12
C PRO A 183 -13.30 -8.98 -2.72
N GLY A 184 -13.28 -9.13 -4.04
CA GLY A 184 -14.11 -10.07 -4.79
C GLY A 184 -15.52 -9.58 -5.15
N PHE A 185 -15.88 -8.33 -4.86
CA PHE A 185 -17.12 -7.72 -5.37
C PHE A 185 -16.85 -7.10 -6.75
N PRO A 186 -17.55 -7.53 -7.82
CA PRO A 186 -17.33 -7.00 -9.15
C PRO A 186 -17.83 -5.56 -9.20
N HIS A 187 -17.05 -4.68 -9.80
CA HIS A 187 -17.39 -3.27 -9.84
C HIS A 187 -16.97 -2.60 -11.15
N GLU A 188 -17.68 -1.53 -11.48
CA GLU A 188 -17.52 -0.78 -12.72
C GLU A 188 -17.84 0.70 -12.43
N GLY A 189 -16.96 1.60 -12.88
CA GLY A 189 -17.15 3.03 -12.70
C GLY A 189 -16.77 3.80 -13.96
N TYR A 190 -17.63 4.71 -14.39
CA TYR A 190 -17.38 5.59 -15.54
C TYR A 190 -17.79 7.03 -15.26
N ALA A 191 -17.07 7.96 -15.88
CA ALA A 191 -17.31 9.38 -15.74
C ALA A 191 -18.58 9.83 -16.47
N LEU A 192 -19.37 10.68 -15.80
CA LEU A 192 -20.48 11.42 -16.39
C LEU A 192 -20.03 12.83 -16.80
N GLU A 193 -19.08 13.37 -16.05
CA GLU A 193 -18.38 14.64 -16.26
C GLU A 193 -16.87 14.37 -16.12
N ASN A 194 -16.01 15.33 -16.47
CA ASN A 194 -14.59 15.24 -16.14
C ASN A 194 -14.44 15.01 -14.63
N ALA A 195 -13.89 13.86 -14.24
CA ALA A 195 -13.96 13.39 -12.87
C ALA A 195 -12.62 12.91 -12.34
N MET A 196 -12.35 13.25 -11.07
CA MET A 196 -11.22 12.77 -10.28
C MET A 196 -11.70 11.73 -9.26
N ASN A 197 -10.98 10.62 -9.12
CA ASN A 197 -11.20 9.64 -8.06
C ASN A 197 -9.90 9.28 -7.37
N TYR A 198 -9.96 9.16 -6.04
CA TYR A 198 -8.84 8.80 -5.18
C TYR A 198 -9.13 7.45 -4.55
N SER A 199 -8.41 6.43 -4.99
CA SER A 199 -8.55 5.06 -4.52
C SER A 199 -7.52 4.79 -3.43
N VAL A 200 -8.00 4.78 -2.19
CA VAL A 200 -7.23 4.32 -1.03
C VAL A 200 -7.20 2.81 -1.04
N GLY A 201 -6.09 2.26 -1.50
CA GLY A 201 -5.86 0.82 -1.66
C GLY A 201 -5.42 0.15 -0.36
N PHE A 202 -5.75 -1.14 -0.24
CA PHE A 202 -5.24 -2.00 0.81
C PHE A 202 -4.45 -3.16 0.22
N ARG A 203 -3.67 -3.82 1.07
CA ARG A 203 -2.92 -5.03 0.73
C ARG A 203 -3.16 -6.12 1.75
N ALA A 204 -3.05 -7.36 1.28
CA ALA A 204 -3.03 -8.54 2.13
C ALA A 204 -2.18 -9.61 1.42
N PRO A 205 -1.17 -10.19 2.08
CA PRO A 205 -0.36 -11.22 1.45
C PRO A 205 -1.15 -12.52 1.33
N ASN A 206 -0.95 -13.26 0.23
CA ASN A 206 -1.41 -14.63 0.11
C ASN A 206 -0.36 -15.63 0.60
N SER A 207 -0.75 -16.89 0.82
CA SER A 207 0.17 -17.92 1.34
C SER A 207 1.37 -18.20 0.43
N ARG A 208 1.25 -17.97 -0.89
CA ARG A 208 2.34 -18.15 -1.85
C ARG A 208 3.42 -17.07 -1.67
N GLU A 209 3.01 -15.81 -1.47
CA GLU A 209 3.94 -14.71 -1.16
C GLU A 209 4.64 -14.95 0.19
N LEU A 210 3.89 -15.37 1.20
CA LEU A 210 4.46 -15.64 2.53
C LEU A 210 5.50 -16.76 2.50
N ILE A 211 5.20 -17.90 1.86
CA ILE A 211 6.15 -19.01 1.81
C ILE A 211 7.38 -18.68 0.95
N SER A 212 7.20 -17.95 -0.16
CA SER A 212 8.31 -17.53 -1.01
C SER A 212 9.24 -16.57 -0.28
N GLY A 213 8.68 -15.50 0.28
CA GLY A 213 9.49 -14.49 0.98
C GLY A 213 10.21 -15.07 2.19
N PHE A 214 9.57 -15.96 2.96
CA PHE A 214 10.22 -16.58 4.11
C PHE A 214 11.32 -17.56 3.68
N ALA A 215 11.13 -18.28 2.57
CA ALA A 215 12.16 -19.14 2.01
C ALA A 215 13.39 -18.34 1.55
N ASP A 216 13.19 -17.20 0.88
CA ASP A 216 14.29 -16.32 0.46
C ASP A 216 15.06 -15.77 1.67
N TYR A 217 14.35 -15.37 2.73
CA TYR A 217 14.97 -14.95 3.99
C TYR A 217 15.78 -16.06 4.65
N VAL A 218 15.24 -17.29 4.72
CA VAL A 218 15.95 -18.46 5.26
C VAL A 218 17.23 -18.74 4.47
N LEU A 219 17.17 -18.66 3.14
CA LEU A 219 18.32 -18.86 2.26
C LEU A 219 19.38 -17.76 2.45
N GLN A 220 18.97 -16.49 2.45
CA GLN A 220 19.87 -15.35 2.57
C GLN A 220 20.59 -15.31 3.93
N ARG A 221 19.91 -15.75 5.00
CA ARG A 221 20.44 -15.78 6.38
C ARG A 221 21.08 -17.13 6.75
N GLU A 222 21.18 -18.07 5.80
CA GLU A 222 21.72 -19.42 6.00
C GLU A 222 21.08 -20.16 7.20
N LEU A 223 19.74 -20.06 7.33
CA LEU A 223 18.98 -20.72 8.40
C LEU A 223 18.55 -22.14 7.99
N GLY A 224 18.07 -22.93 8.97
CA GLY A 224 17.50 -24.25 8.68
C GLY A 224 18.53 -25.36 8.40
N ASN A 225 19.78 -25.21 8.86
CA ASN A 225 20.88 -26.14 8.59
C ASN A 225 20.79 -27.51 9.33
N THR A 226 19.68 -27.78 10.03
CA THR A 226 19.48 -29.05 10.72
C THR A 226 19.15 -30.14 9.69
N TYR A 227 20.03 -31.14 9.58
CA TYR A 227 19.80 -32.28 8.71
C TYR A 227 18.78 -33.26 9.29
N TYR A 228 18.03 -33.91 8.39
CA TYR A 228 17.22 -35.07 8.76
C TYR A 228 18.12 -36.16 9.36
N SER A 229 17.66 -36.79 10.44
CA SER A 229 18.40 -37.84 11.16
C SER A 229 17.43 -38.92 11.62
N ASP A 230 17.76 -40.18 11.41
CA ASP A 230 16.90 -41.34 11.68
C ASP A 230 17.64 -42.51 12.35
N PRO A 231 18.22 -42.29 13.55
CA PRO A 231 18.87 -43.37 14.31
C PRO A 231 17.93 -44.55 14.59
N ASP A 232 16.63 -44.27 14.73
CA ASP A 232 15.55 -45.25 14.91
C ASP A 232 14.88 -45.59 13.55
N MET A 233 15.69 -45.99 12.56
CA MET A 233 15.21 -46.27 11.21
C MET A 233 14.13 -47.36 11.21
N PRO A 234 12.92 -47.09 10.69
CA PRO A 234 11.84 -48.06 10.67
C PRO A 234 12.13 -49.21 9.70
N SER A 235 11.66 -50.40 10.05
CA SER A 235 11.64 -51.53 9.12
C SER A 235 10.61 -51.30 8.02
N ARG A 236 10.93 -51.73 6.79
CA ARG A 236 10.06 -51.57 5.62
C ARG A 236 10.05 -52.85 4.78
N LYS A 237 8.91 -53.11 4.13
CA LYS A 237 8.71 -54.30 3.28
C LYS A 237 9.32 -54.12 1.90
N HIS A 238 9.16 -52.92 1.30
CA HIS A 238 9.77 -52.57 0.03
C HIS A 238 10.76 -51.42 0.25
N PRO A 239 12.01 -51.53 -0.23
CA PRO A 239 13.05 -50.53 0.02
C PRO A 239 12.81 -49.19 -0.71
N ALA A 240 11.88 -49.14 -1.67
CA ALA A 240 11.49 -47.92 -2.38
C ALA A 240 10.38 -47.12 -1.68
N ASP A 241 9.83 -47.64 -0.58
CA ASP A 241 8.76 -46.96 0.15
C ASP A 241 9.32 -45.81 1.00
N ILE A 242 8.67 -44.64 0.92
CA ILE A 242 8.78 -43.58 1.93
C ILE A 242 7.58 -43.74 2.87
N LEU A 243 7.87 -44.02 4.14
CA LEU A 243 6.85 -44.28 5.15
C LEU A 243 6.19 -42.97 5.61
N PRO A 244 4.91 -43.01 6.03
CA PRO A 244 4.20 -41.82 6.51
C PRO A 244 4.96 -41.04 7.60
N GLN A 245 5.56 -41.73 8.56
CA GLN A 245 6.35 -41.13 9.63
C GLN A 245 7.62 -40.39 9.14
N GLU A 246 8.21 -40.80 8.02
CA GLU A 246 9.36 -40.12 7.42
C GLU A 246 8.90 -38.81 6.75
N MET A 247 7.75 -38.84 6.07
CA MET A 247 7.12 -37.63 5.50
C MET A 247 6.69 -36.65 6.60
N ASP A 248 6.12 -37.14 7.70
CA ASP A 248 5.72 -36.31 8.84
C ASP A 248 6.93 -35.64 9.49
N LYS A 249 8.03 -36.38 9.66
CA LYS A 249 9.28 -35.84 10.21
C LYS A 249 9.86 -34.73 9.33
N LEU A 250 9.91 -34.92 8.01
CA LEU A 250 10.35 -33.89 7.06
C LEU A 250 9.44 -32.66 7.08
N ARG A 251 8.12 -32.85 7.13
CA ARG A 251 7.16 -31.74 7.25
C ARG A 251 7.35 -30.98 8.56
N ASN A 252 7.54 -31.70 9.67
CA ASN A 252 7.77 -31.08 10.97
C ASN A 252 9.06 -30.27 11.00
N MET A 253 10.12 -30.68 10.31
CA MET A 253 11.33 -29.84 10.18
C MET A 253 11.02 -28.48 9.55
N MET A 254 10.16 -28.44 8.53
CA MET A 254 9.72 -27.17 7.92
C MET A 254 8.86 -26.35 8.88
N LEU A 255 7.90 -26.99 9.55
CA LEU A 255 7.00 -26.32 10.50
C LEU A 255 7.77 -25.77 11.71
N ASP A 256 8.72 -26.54 12.25
CA ASP A 256 9.56 -26.14 13.37
C ASP A 256 10.39 -24.91 13.01
N LEU A 257 10.94 -24.84 11.79
CA LEU A 257 11.66 -23.66 11.31
C LEU A 257 10.74 -22.43 11.21
N ILE A 258 9.54 -22.58 10.63
CA ILE A 258 8.54 -21.50 10.57
C ILE A 258 8.13 -21.04 11.97
N ASN A 259 8.03 -21.97 12.92
CA ASN A 259 7.62 -21.69 14.29
C ASN A 259 8.73 -21.12 15.18
N GLN A 260 9.94 -20.88 14.67
CA GLN A 260 10.99 -20.17 15.42
C GLN A 260 10.63 -18.68 15.53
N PRO A 261 10.17 -18.19 16.72
CA PRO A 261 9.45 -16.92 16.79
C PRO A 261 10.26 -15.72 16.34
N ALA A 262 11.56 -15.68 16.69
CA ALA A 262 12.44 -14.57 16.34
C ALA A 262 12.64 -14.45 14.82
N HIS A 263 12.81 -15.57 14.11
CA HIS A 263 13.03 -15.57 12.66
C HIS A 263 11.78 -15.17 11.90
N PHE A 264 10.62 -15.72 12.27
CA PHE A 264 9.36 -15.37 11.61
C PHE A 264 8.98 -13.91 11.86
N GLN A 265 9.13 -13.42 13.09
CA GLN A 265 8.85 -12.03 13.44
C GLN A 265 9.77 -11.06 12.68
N GLN A 266 11.07 -11.35 12.64
CA GLN A 266 12.04 -10.51 11.94
C GLN A 266 11.77 -10.46 10.44
N TRP A 267 11.63 -11.63 9.80
CA TRP A 267 11.28 -11.71 8.38
C TRP A 267 10.00 -10.95 8.07
N LEU A 268 8.94 -11.14 8.87
CA LEU A 268 7.67 -10.47 8.63
C LEU A 268 7.82 -8.96 8.70
N GLY A 269 8.61 -8.45 9.65
CA GLY A 269 8.93 -7.02 9.78
C GLY A 269 9.67 -6.48 8.56
N GLU A 270 10.73 -7.16 8.13
CA GLU A 270 11.51 -6.82 6.94
C GLU A 270 10.64 -6.89 5.65
N PHE A 271 9.72 -7.86 5.55
CA PHE A 271 8.87 -8.04 4.38
C PHE A 271 7.73 -7.02 4.29
N ILE A 272 6.94 -6.83 5.36
CA ILE A 272 5.70 -6.06 5.30
C ILE A 272 5.90 -4.55 5.44
N SER A 273 7.08 -4.12 5.88
CA SER A 273 7.49 -2.71 5.90
C SER A 273 8.03 -2.21 4.56
N GLN A 274 8.18 -3.06 3.54
CA GLN A 274 8.50 -2.62 2.18
C GLN A 274 7.25 -2.11 1.46
N SER A 275 7.38 -1.00 0.73
CA SER A 275 6.34 -0.53 -0.19
C SER A 275 6.25 -1.42 -1.43
N ARG A 276 5.09 -1.42 -2.11
CA ARG A 276 4.91 -2.14 -3.38
C ARG A 276 5.24 -1.29 -4.60
N HIS A 277 5.28 0.02 -4.42
CA HIS A 277 5.60 1.01 -5.44
C HIS A 277 6.89 1.72 -5.05
N GLU A 278 7.59 2.21 -6.06
CA GLU A 278 8.84 2.96 -5.89
C GLU A 278 8.62 4.20 -5.00
N LEU A 279 9.58 4.49 -4.14
CA LEU A 279 9.57 5.63 -3.23
C LEU A 279 10.46 6.73 -3.80
N ASP A 280 10.12 7.99 -3.52
CA ASP A 280 10.92 9.17 -3.90
C ASP A 280 12.16 9.33 -3.00
N ILE A 281 13.09 8.36 -3.08
CA ILE A 281 14.29 8.33 -2.24
C ILE A 281 15.33 9.28 -2.83
N ALA A 282 15.50 10.42 -2.16
CA ALA A 282 16.55 11.39 -2.44
C ALA A 282 17.48 11.56 -1.21
N PRO A 283 18.58 10.79 -1.13
CA PRO A 283 19.58 10.97 -0.08
C PRO A 283 20.11 12.41 -0.05
N PRO A 284 20.26 13.02 1.14
CA PRO A 284 20.76 14.38 1.25
C PRO A 284 22.23 14.48 0.82
N GLU A 285 22.55 15.56 0.11
CA GLU A 285 23.89 15.88 -0.35
C GLU A 285 24.28 17.29 0.15
N PRO A 286 25.24 17.43 1.09
CA PRO A 286 26.03 16.36 1.71
C PRO A 286 25.24 15.55 2.76
N PRO A 287 25.72 14.35 3.14
CA PRO A 287 25.14 13.58 4.25
C PRO A 287 25.25 14.33 5.58
N TYR A 288 24.17 14.31 6.36
CA TYR A 288 24.10 14.90 7.69
C TYR A 288 25.01 14.18 8.68
N GLN A 289 25.67 14.95 9.53
CA GLN A 289 26.30 14.50 10.76
C GLN A 289 25.26 14.42 11.91
N PRO A 290 25.45 13.53 12.89
CA PRO A 290 24.54 13.39 14.02
C PRO A 290 24.28 14.71 14.80
N ASP A 291 25.31 15.55 14.95
CA ASP A 291 25.20 16.83 15.64
C ASP A 291 24.33 17.85 14.85
N GLU A 292 24.35 17.79 13.52
CA GLU A 292 23.50 18.66 12.67
C GLU A 292 22.01 18.29 12.82
N ILE A 293 21.70 17.00 12.91
CA ILE A 293 20.33 16.50 13.19
C ILE A 293 19.86 16.97 14.57
N TYR A 294 20.74 16.86 15.58
CA TYR A 294 20.44 17.32 16.93
C TYR A 294 20.14 18.82 16.95
N ASP A 295 21.02 19.61 16.35
CA ASP A 295 20.90 21.07 16.31
C ASP A 295 19.63 21.52 15.58
N ALA A 296 19.31 20.94 14.42
CA ALA A 296 18.09 21.26 13.68
C ALA A 296 16.82 20.99 14.50
N LEU A 297 16.71 19.80 15.12
CA LEU A 297 15.57 19.45 15.97
C LEU A 297 15.46 20.38 17.20
N LYS A 298 16.57 20.73 17.84
CA LYS A 298 16.56 21.64 19.00
C LYS A 298 16.27 23.10 18.62
N GLN A 299 16.55 23.48 17.38
CA GLN A 299 16.18 24.79 16.82
C GLN A 299 14.69 24.87 16.42
N GLY A 300 13.98 23.74 16.47
CA GLY A 300 12.54 23.67 16.23
C GLY A 300 12.17 23.22 14.82
N GLU A 301 13.13 22.79 14.01
CA GLU A 301 12.84 22.17 12.72
C GLU A 301 12.13 20.82 12.92
N ALA A 302 11.24 20.50 11.98
CA ALA A 302 10.46 19.28 12.02
C ALA A 302 11.03 18.26 11.03
N LEU A 303 11.15 17.02 11.50
CA LEU A 303 11.57 15.89 10.70
C LEU A 303 10.34 15.18 10.13
N VAL A 304 10.25 15.09 8.81
CA VAL A 304 9.08 14.59 8.08
C VAL A 304 9.42 13.28 7.39
N ARG A 305 8.55 12.29 7.58
CA ARG A 305 8.67 10.98 6.94
C ARG A 305 8.35 11.07 5.46
N LEU A 306 9.16 10.42 4.63
CA LEU A 306 8.91 10.29 3.19
C LEU A 306 7.52 9.72 2.88
N GLY A 307 6.84 10.29 1.88
CA GLY A 307 5.54 9.84 1.41
C GLY A 307 5.57 8.37 0.99
N GLY A 308 4.65 7.56 1.53
CA GLY A 308 4.60 6.12 1.23
C GLY A 308 5.56 5.25 2.04
N LEU A 309 6.52 5.83 2.76
CA LEU A 309 7.43 5.07 3.60
C LEU A 309 6.66 4.39 4.74
N ARG A 310 6.74 3.06 4.79
CA ARG A 310 6.05 2.25 5.80
C ARG A 310 6.96 2.02 6.98
N VAL A 311 6.48 2.41 8.15
CA VAL A 311 7.17 2.20 9.43
C VAL A 311 6.24 1.44 10.34
N LEU A 312 6.62 0.22 10.71
CA LEU A 312 5.75 -0.73 11.41
C LEU A 312 6.44 -1.27 12.65
N ARG A 313 5.66 -1.47 13.72
CA ARG A 313 6.13 -2.07 14.96
C ARG A 313 5.61 -3.50 15.11
N ILE A 314 6.50 -4.45 15.38
CA ILE A 314 6.15 -5.83 15.72
C ILE A 314 6.83 -6.21 17.04
N GLY A 315 6.03 -6.36 18.10
CA GLY A 315 6.55 -6.46 19.46
C GLY A 315 7.26 -5.17 19.84
N ASP A 316 8.54 -5.29 20.21
CA ASP A 316 9.39 -4.16 20.60
C ASP A 316 10.22 -3.59 19.44
N GLU A 317 10.16 -4.22 18.27
CA GLU A 317 11.00 -3.92 17.13
C GLU A 317 10.27 -3.03 16.13
N VAL A 318 10.97 -2.04 15.57
CA VAL A 318 10.45 -1.18 14.50
C VAL A 318 11.15 -1.52 13.19
N TYR A 319 10.41 -1.50 12.09
CA TYR A 319 10.93 -1.74 10.75
C TYR A 319 10.52 -0.59 9.84
N ALA A 320 11.47 -0.01 9.12
CA ALA A 320 11.24 1.02 8.11
C ALA A 320 11.79 0.53 6.77
N ASN A 321 10.94 0.43 5.76
CA ASN A 321 11.33 0.04 4.39
C ASN A 321 12.19 -1.23 4.30
N GLY A 322 11.89 -2.23 5.13
CA GLY A 322 12.61 -3.50 5.19
C GLY A 322 13.81 -3.54 6.13
N GLU A 323 14.18 -2.42 6.74
CA GLU A 323 15.29 -2.35 7.69
C GLU A 323 14.77 -2.41 9.13
N LYS A 324 15.37 -3.28 9.94
CA LYS A 324 15.13 -3.33 11.38
C LYS A 324 15.81 -2.14 12.07
N ILE A 325 15.06 -1.38 12.85
CA ILE A 325 15.53 -0.27 13.68
C ILE A 325 15.52 -0.73 15.14
N ASP A 326 16.71 -0.80 15.74
CA ASP A 326 16.91 -1.22 17.12
C ASP A 326 17.44 -0.06 17.97
N SER A 327 16.80 0.19 19.11
CA SER A 327 17.19 1.23 20.06
C SER A 327 16.56 0.95 21.43
N PRO A 328 17.27 1.23 22.54
CA PRO A 328 16.69 1.14 23.88
C PRO A 328 15.61 2.21 24.14
N HIS A 329 15.55 3.27 23.32
CA HIS A 329 14.62 4.40 23.49
C HIS A 329 13.25 4.13 22.88
N ARG A 330 12.47 3.28 23.55
CA ARG A 330 11.15 2.83 23.07
C ARG A 330 10.17 3.96 22.73
N PRO A 331 10.04 5.03 23.53
CA PRO A 331 9.13 6.13 23.19
C PRO A 331 9.51 6.83 21.87
N ALA A 332 10.81 6.98 21.62
CA ALA A 332 11.32 7.58 20.38
C ALA A 332 11.06 6.68 19.15
N LEU A 333 11.23 5.35 19.29
CA LEU A 333 10.88 4.40 18.24
C LEU A 333 9.36 4.35 17.97
N GLU A 334 8.54 4.41 19.02
CA GLU A 334 7.09 4.52 18.88
C GLU A 334 6.68 5.81 18.16
N ALA A 335 7.39 6.92 18.43
CA ALA A 335 7.16 8.16 17.72
C ALA A 335 7.48 8.01 16.23
N LEU A 336 8.63 7.43 15.87
CA LEU A 336 9.01 7.17 14.47
C LEU A 336 7.95 6.35 13.72
N ALA A 337 7.31 5.38 14.37
CA ALA A 337 6.26 4.56 13.77
C ALA A 337 4.90 5.29 13.71
N SER A 338 4.55 6.05 14.75
CA SER A 338 3.20 6.59 14.92
C SER A 338 2.99 7.96 14.29
N HIS A 339 4.04 8.77 14.16
CA HIS A 339 3.96 10.15 13.64
C HIS A 339 4.65 10.28 12.29
N ILE A 340 4.03 11.09 11.41
CA ILE A 340 4.61 11.46 10.11
C ILE A 340 5.56 12.66 10.26
N VAL A 341 5.16 13.63 11.07
CA VAL A 341 5.95 14.82 11.40
C VAL A 341 6.43 14.68 12.85
N LEU A 342 7.73 14.83 13.06
CA LEU A 342 8.43 14.60 14.31
C LEU A 342 9.17 15.86 14.73
N THR A 343 9.15 16.15 16.03
CA THR A 343 9.84 17.27 16.65
C THR A 343 10.75 16.76 17.77
N ALA A 344 11.61 17.63 18.33
CA ALA A 344 12.45 17.27 19.46
C ALA A 344 11.67 16.71 20.66
N GLU A 345 10.43 17.18 20.90
CA GLU A 345 9.57 16.72 21.98
C GLU A 345 9.18 15.24 21.82
N ASN A 346 9.00 14.77 20.58
CA ASN A 346 8.65 13.38 20.31
C ASN A 346 9.80 12.41 20.65
N PHE A 347 11.05 12.88 20.57
CA PHE A 347 12.23 12.07 20.84
C PHE A 347 12.69 12.16 22.29
N GLY A 348 12.43 13.27 22.99
CA GLY A 348 12.76 13.41 24.41
C GLY A 348 14.25 13.31 24.69
N ASP A 349 14.62 12.48 25.68
CA ASP A 349 16.00 12.24 26.10
C ASP A 349 16.78 11.32 25.16
N ALA A 350 16.12 10.67 24.21
CA ALA A 350 16.79 9.86 23.18
C ALA A 350 17.77 10.67 22.34
N LEU A 351 17.51 11.98 22.16
CA LEU A 351 18.42 12.89 21.44
C LEU A 351 19.75 13.10 22.18
N GLU A 352 19.84 12.81 23.47
CA GLU A 352 21.08 12.92 24.23
C GLU A 352 21.95 11.65 24.12
N ASP A 353 21.44 10.58 23.48
CA ASP A 353 22.18 9.35 23.20
C ASP A 353 22.85 9.41 21.81
N PRO A 354 24.20 9.43 21.73
CA PRO A 354 24.92 9.46 20.46
C PRO A 354 24.59 8.27 19.55
N SER A 355 24.24 7.10 20.12
CA SER A 355 23.87 5.93 19.33
C SER A 355 22.51 6.12 18.65
N PHE A 356 21.57 6.78 19.33
CA PHE A 356 20.26 7.10 18.74
C PHE A 356 20.39 8.17 17.67
N LEU A 357 21.18 9.23 17.91
CA LEU A 357 21.45 10.25 16.91
C LEU A 357 22.15 9.70 15.67
N ALA A 358 23.12 8.78 15.83
CA ALA A 358 23.77 8.12 14.70
C ALA A 358 22.79 7.27 13.88
N MET A 359 21.89 6.54 14.55
CA MET A 359 20.81 5.80 13.90
C MET A 359 19.86 6.75 13.16
N LEU A 360 19.44 7.85 13.78
CA LEU A 360 18.55 8.83 13.16
C LEU A 360 19.22 9.51 11.95
N ALA A 361 20.49 9.87 12.05
CA ALA A 361 21.27 10.40 10.94
C ALA A 361 21.38 9.38 9.78
N ALA A 362 21.55 8.09 10.07
CA ALA A 362 21.53 7.06 9.03
C ALA A 362 20.18 7.00 8.31
N LEU A 363 19.06 7.07 9.04
CA LEU A 363 17.72 7.08 8.43
C LEU A 363 17.47 8.32 7.56
N VAL A 364 17.93 9.50 8.01
CA VAL A 364 17.86 10.74 7.24
C VAL A 364 18.74 10.65 5.99
N ASN A 365 19.96 10.13 6.13
CA ASN A 365 20.90 9.95 5.02
C ASN A 365 20.46 8.88 4.02
N SER A 366 19.60 7.94 4.41
CA SER A 366 18.91 7.02 3.50
C SER A 366 17.74 7.68 2.75
N GLY A 367 17.41 8.94 3.03
CA GLY A 367 16.28 9.66 2.43
C GLY A 367 14.91 9.26 2.98
N TYR A 368 14.84 8.51 4.10
CA TYR A 368 13.57 8.05 4.67
C TYR A 368 12.84 9.14 5.46
N TRP A 369 13.61 10.09 6.00
CA TRP A 369 13.10 11.31 6.60
C TRP A 369 13.91 12.51 6.12
N PHE A 370 13.27 13.67 6.06
CA PHE A 370 13.89 14.94 5.66
C PHE A 370 13.40 16.08 6.56
N PHE A 371 14.15 17.17 6.63
CA PHE A 371 13.69 18.39 7.32
C PHE A 371 12.88 19.27 6.36
N GLU A 372 11.72 19.74 6.82
CA GLU A 372 11.01 20.82 6.14
C GLU A 372 11.75 22.14 6.42
N GLY A 373 12.24 22.79 5.36
CA GLY A 373 12.96 24.07 5.43
C GLY A 373 12.06 25.30 5.52
#